data_AF-A0A961ISI1-F1
#
_entry.id   AF-A0A961ISI1-F1
#
_cell.length_a   1.000
_cell.length_b   1.000
_cell.length_c   1.000
_cell.angle_alpha   90.00
_cell.angle_beta   90.00
_cell.angle_gamma   90.00
#
_symmetry.space_group_name_H-M   'P 1'
#
loop_
_entity.id
_entity.type
_entity.pdbx_description
1 polymer ?
#
loop_
_entity_poly.entity_id
_entity_poly.type
_entity_poly.pdbx_seq_one_letter_code
_entity_poly.pdbx_strand_id
1 'polypeptide(L)'
;YSGVRPLYDDGAKSATAATRDYVLSLHDEGAPLLDVFGGKITTYRRLAESALQDLAPFFKDLPGPWTAGVPLPGGDFAVADKPGLIDRLIEDYPFLDRRWAARLIRGYGRDAWEILGPAQSPADLAPAFGATLTAAEVAWLMHHEFACSAEDIIWRRTKLGLRMTEDDISALDAWMASAPPAVRAAGEAR
;
A
#
# COMPACT_ATOMS: atom_id res chain seq x y z
N TYR A 1 13.68 -6.34 -11.84
CA TYR A 1 12.59 -5.46 -12.30
C TYR A 1 13.18 -4.29 -13.08
N SER A 2 12.39 -3.63 -13.93
CA SER A 2 12.77 -2.42 -14.65
C SER A 2 11.66 -1.39 -14.52
N GLY A 3 11.94 -0.11 -14.77
CA GLY A 3 10.97 0.97 -14.71
C GLY A 3 11.48 2.22 -15.43
N VAL A 4 10.54 3.02 -15.92
CA VAL A 4 10.82 4.30 -16.60
C VAL A 4 10.51 5.47 -15.66
N ARG A 5 11.26 6.56 -15.80
CA ARG A 5 11.01 7.78 -15.04
C ARG A 5 10.30 8.80 -15.93
N PRO A 6 9.10 9.27 -15.57
CA PRO A 6 8.41 10.33 -16.31
C PRO A 6 9.02 11.68 -15.92
N LEU A 7 10.18 12.02 -16.48
CA LEU A 7 10.86 13.29 -16.22
C LEU A 7 10.23 14.40 -17.06
N TYR A 8 10.22 15.61 -16.50
CA TYR A 8 9.89 16.82 -17.26
C TYR A 8 11.02 17.12 -18.25
N ASP A 9 10.68 17.37 -19.51
CA ASP A 9 11.67 17.76 -20.51
C ASP A 9 11.98 19.26 -20.37
N ASP A 10 13.07 19.55 -19.68
CA ASP A 10 13.62 20.90 -19.49
C ASP A 10 14.59 21.31 -20.63
N GLY A 11 14.69 20.51 -21.70
CA GLY A 11 15.64 20.72 -22.79
C GLY A 11 17.06 20.24 -22.49
N ALA A 12 17.29 19.48 -21.41
CA ALA A 12 18.60 18.92 -21.10
C ALA A 12 19.06 17.89 -22.14
N LYS A 13 20.29 18.06 -22.64
CA LYS A 13 20.91 17.16 -23.64
C LYS A 13 21.25 15.75 -23.13
N SER A 14 21.05 15.48 -21.84
CA SER A 14 21.34 14.19 -21.20
C SER A 14 20.33 13.88 -20.11
N ALA A 15 19.82 12.65 -20.11
CA ALA A 15 18.86 12.15 -19.13
C ALA A 15 19.36 12.20 -17.67
N THR A 16 20.69 12.27 -17.45
CA THR A 16 21.27 12.41 -16.10
C THR A 16 21.18 13.85 -15.58
N ALA A 17 21.12 14.83 -16.48
CA ALA A 17 21.10 16.26 -16.17
C ALA A 17 19.68 16.84 -16.05
N ALA A 18 18.67 16.14 -16.59
CA ALA A 18 17.27 16.54 -16.49
C ALA A 18 16.84 16.66 -15.01
N THR A 19 16.12 17.73 -14.70
CA THR A 19 15.61 17.96 -13.34
C THR A 19 14.77 16.78 -12.86
N ARG A 20 14.90 16.48 -11.57
CA ARG A 20 14.09 15.45 -10.88
C ARG A 20 13.04 16.05 -9.95
N ASP A 21 12.89 17.37 -9.99
CA ASP A 21 11.79 18.03 -9.29
C ASP A 21 10.50 17.85 -10.07
N TYR A 22 9.38 18.12 -9.41
CA TYR A 22 8.07 18.01 -10.04
C TYR A 22 7.66 19.36 -10.62
N VAL A 23 6.86 19.31 -11.68
CA VAL A 23 6.20 20.48 -12.26
C VAL A 23 4.69 20.22 -12.24
N LEU A 24 3.95 21.23 -11.78
CA LEU A 24 2.49 21.26 -11.83
C LEU A 24 2.06 22.26 -12.90
N SER A 25 1.17 21.84 -13.80
CA SER A 25 0.59 22.70 -14.84
C SER A 25 -0.92 22.73 -14.67
N LEU A 26 -1.47 23.90 -14.34
CA LEU A 26 -2.90 24.11 -14.17
C LEU A 26 -3.50 24.75 -15.43
N HIS A 27 -4.56 24.13 -15.94
CA HIS A 27 -5.38 24.65 -17.04
C HIS A 27 -6.78 24.96 -16.51
N ASP A 28 -7.19 26.23 -16.57
CA ASP A 28 -8.43 26.74 -15.97
C ASP A 28 -9.41 27.37 -16.98
N GLU A 29 -9.16 27.20 -18.28
CA GLU A 29 -10.05 27.60 -19.38
C GLU A 29 -11.29 26.67 -19.49
N GLY A 30 -11.89 26.28 -18.36
CA GLY A 30 -12.97 25.30 -18.27
C GLY A 30 -13.04 24.62 -16.90
N ALA A 31 -13.34 23.32 -16.89
CA ALA A 31 -13.16 22.51 -15.68
C ALA A 31 -11.64 22.40 -15.39
N PRO A 32 -11.19 22.64 -14.15
CA PRO A 32 -9.76 22.69 -13.84
C PRO A 32 -9.10 21.33 -14.11
N LEU A 33 -7.99 21.36 -14.85
CA LEU A 33 -7.12 20.21 -15.11
C LEU A 33 -5.73 20.53 -14.55
N LEU A 34 -5.21 19.65 -13.70
CA LEU A 34 -3.87 19.76 -13.13
C LEU A 34 -3.02 18.58 -13.59
N ASP A 35 -1.98 18.87 -14.39
CA ASP A 35 -1.02 17.88 -14.85
C ASP A 35 0.19 17.81 -13.90
N VAL A 36 0.68 16.58 -13.66
CA VAL A 36 1.86 16.31 -12.81
C VAL A 36 2.97 15.70 -13.65
N PHE A 37 4.11 16.40 -13.74
CA PHE A 37 5.32 15.90 -14.39
C PHE A 37 6.40 15.65 -13.35
N GLY A 38 7.10 14.52 -13.44
CA GLY A 38 8.14 14.16 -12.46
C GLY A 38 7.57 13.72 -11.11
N GLY A 39 8.23 14.13 -10.03
CA GLY A 39 7.86 13.75 -8.66
C GLY A 39 8.59 12.51 -8.15
N LYS A 40 9.44 12.70 -7.13
CA LYS A 40 10.09 11.58 -6.43
C LYS A 40 9.14 11.02 -5.39
N ILE A 41 9.29 9.72 -5.10
CA ILE A 41 8.64 9.10 -3.93
C ILE A 41 8.99 9.87 -2.65
N THR A 42 10.19 10.45 -2.52
CA THR A 42 10.58 11.22 -1.35
C THR A 42 9.83 12.55 -1.19
N THR A 43 9.24 13.09 -2.25
CA THR A 43 8.57 14.41 -2.25
C THR A 43 7.06 14.32 -2.45
N TYR A 44 6.50 13.11 -2.57
CA TYR A 44 5.08 12.90 -2.93
C TYR A 44 4.10 13.66 -2.03
N ARG A 45 4.34 13.70 -0.71
CA ARG A 45 3.44 14.36 0.25
C ARG A 45 3.39 15.87 0.03
N ARG A 46 4.56 16.51 -0.16
CA ARG A 46 4.64 17.94 -0.45
C ARG A 46 4.07 18.28 -1.82
N LEU A 47 4.33 17.44 -2.82
CA LEU A 47 3.74 17.55 -4.15
C LEU A 47 2.20 17.54 -4.07
N ALA A 48 1.62 16.58 -3.34
CA ALA A 48 0.17 16.50 -3.16
C ALA A 48 -0.40 17.72 -2.43
N GLU A 49 0.30 18.27 -1.44
CA GLU A 49 -0.09 19.53 -0.79
C GLU A 49 -0.07 20.71 -1.77
N SER A 50 0.97 20.84 -2.60
CA SER A 50 1.05 21.88 -3.64
C SER A 50 -0.05 21.73 -4.69
N ALA A 51 -0.33 20.50 -5.12
CA ALA A 51 -1.42 20.22 -6.06
C ALA A 51 -2.79 20.66 -5.52
N LEU A 52 -3.08 20.38 -4.24
CA LEU A 52 -4.31 20.85 -3.60
C LEU A 52 -4.34 22.37 -3.40
N GLN A 53 -3.19 23.02 -3.22
CA GLN A 53 -3.11 24.48 -3.15
C GLN A 53 -3.49 25.13 -4.48
N ASP A 54 -2.97 24.61 -5.61
CA ASP A 54 -3.29 25.12 -6.94
C ASP A 54 -4.78 24.90 -7.28
N LEU A 55 -5.37 23.81 -6.78
CA LEU A 55 -6.79 23.50 -6.98
C LEU A 55 -7.73 24.21 -6.00
N ALA A 56 -7.22 24.75 -4.88
CA ALA A 56 -8.04 25.36 -3.82
C ALA A 56 -9.03 26.44 -4.33
N PRO A 57 -8.69 27.33 -5.29
CA PRO A 57 -9.63 28.34 -5.80
C PRO A 57 -10.90 27.78 -6.43
N PHE A 58 -10.90 26.50 -6.85
CA PHE A 58 -12.03 25.86 -7.53
C PHE A 58 -12.97 25.10 -6.57
N PHE A 59 -12.67 25.09 -5.27
CA PHE A 59 -13.46 24.41 -4.25
C PHE A 59 -13.87 25.40 -3.16
N LYS A 60 -15.17 25.50 -2.90
CA LYS A 60 -15.74 26.49 -1.98
C LYS A 60 -15.27 26.32 -0.52
N ASP A 61 -15.01 25.09 -0.11
CA ASP A 61 -14.76 24.74 1.30
C ASP A 61 -13.61 23.72 1.44
N LEU A 62 -12.56 23.84 0.62
CA LEU A 62 -11.40 22.94 0.72
C LEU A 62 -10.62 23.21 2.04
N PRO A 63 -10.45 22.22 2.92
CA PRO A 63 -9.67 22.39 4.13
C PRO A 63 -8.19 22.65 3.80
N GLY A 64 -7.50 23.33 4.72
CA GLY A 64 -6.07 23.55 4.63
C GLY A 64 -5.23 22.25 4.68
N PRO A 65 -3.90 22.34 4.47
CA PRO A 65 -3.04 21.18 4.50
C PRO A 65 -3.05 20.51 5.88
N TRP A 66 -3.26 19.18 5.90
CA TRP A 66 -3.38 18.40 7.13
C TRP A 66 -2.46 17.18 7.18
N THR A 67 -1.81 16.82 6.06
CA THR A 67 -1.09 15.54 5.94
C THR A 67 0.19 15.46 6.77
N ALA A 68 0.75 16.60 7.18
CA ALA A 68 1.98 16.64 7.96
C ALA A 68 1.72 16.15 9.40
N GLY A 69 2.46 15.13 9.82
CA GLY A 69 2.35 14.58 11.18
C GLY A 69 1.20 13.59 11.37
N VAL A 70 0.38 13.35 10.35
CA VAL A 70 -0.68 12.33 10.40
C VAL A 70 -0.11 10.98 9.94
N PRO A 71 -0.25 9.91 10.73
CA PRO A 71 0.21 8.58 10.33
C PRO A 71 -0.59 8.07 9.13
N LEU A 72 0.07 7.33 8.25
CA LEU A 72 -0.61 6.53 7.22
C LEU A 72 -1.29 5.30 7.87
N PRO A 73 -2.31 4.71 7.22
CA PRO A 73 -2.94 3.47 7.69
C PRO A 73 -1.92 2.38 8.05
N GLY A 74 -2.23 1.61 9.10
CA GLY A 74 -1.33 0.65 9.73
C GLY A 74 -0.13 1.25 10.47
N GLY A 75 0.26 2.50 10.20
CA GLY A 75 1.50 3.13 10.65
C GLY A 75 1.40 4.03 11.89
N ASP A 76 0.30 3.95 12.65
CA ASP A 76 0.10 4.76 13.87
C ASP A 76 0.96 4.26 15.04
N PHE A 77 2.29 4.31 14.92
CA PHE A 77 3.23 3.96 15.99
C PHE A 77 4.62 4.55 15.70
N ALA A 78 5.42 4.78 16.74
CA ALA A 78 6.79 5.24 16.53
C ALA A 78 7.66 4.08 16.01
N VAL A 79 8.59 4.38 15.11
CA VAL A 79 9.49 3.36 14.53
C VAL A 79 10.27 2.60 15.61
N ALA A 80 10.64 3.29 16.70
CA ALA A 80 11.34 2.69 17.84
C ALA A 80 10.51 1.61 18.56
N ASP A 81 9.18 1.68 18.48
CA ASP A 81 8.26 0.76 19.17
C ASP A 81 8.02 -0.53 18.37
N LYS A 82 8.53 -0.60 17.12
CA LYS A 82 8.33 -1.74 16.23
C LYS A 82 8.70 -3.10 16.85
N PRO A 83 9.83 -3.27 17.57
CA PRO A 83 10.14 -4.53 18.22
C PRO A 83 9.07 -4.94 19.24
N GLY A 84 8.58 -3.99 20.05
CA GLY A 84 7.53 -4.25 21.04
C GLY A 84 6.18 -4.60 20.40
N LEU A 85 5.87 -4.08 19.21
CA LEU A 85 4.69 -4.50 18.46
C LEU A 85 4.79 -5.95 17.97
N ILE A 86 5.99 -6.40 17.57
CA ILE A 86 6.21 -7.79 17.18
C ILE A 86 6.04 -8.71 18.38
N ASP A 87 6.58 -8.33 19.54
CA ASP A 87 6.45 -9.11 20.77
C ASP A 87 4.97 -9.21 21.19
N ARG A 88 4.24 -8.09 21.19
CA ARG A 88 2.80 -8.07 21.49
C ARG A 88 2.00 -8.94 20.51
N LEU A 89 2.30 -8.90 19.22
CA LEU A 89 1.60 -9.73 18.23
C LEU A 89 1.81 -11.23 18.51
N ILE A 90 2.99 -11.63 18.98
CA ILE A 90 3.27 -13.03 19.36
C ILE A 90 2.56 -13.39 20.66
N GLU A 91 2.49 -12.46 21.63
CA GLU A 91 1.73 -12.66 22.87
C GLU A 91 0.24 -12.87 22.60
N ASP A 92 -0.34 -12.06 21.71
CA ASP A 92 -1.76 -12.14 21.33
C ASP A 92 -2.07 -13.36 20.45
N TYR A 93 -1.11 -13.79 19.62
CA TYR A 93 -1.24 -14.94 18.72
C TYR A 93 -0.05 -15.92 18.90
N PRO A 94 -0.05 -16.76 19.96
CA PRO A 94 1.09 -17.61 20.32
C PRO A 94 1.52 -18.65 19.27
N PHE A 95 0.67 -18.90 18.27
CA PHE A 95 1.01 -19.79 17.16
C PHE A 95 1.91 -19.14 16.10
N LEU A 96 2.09 -17.81 16.14
CA LEU A 96 3.00 -17.12 15.24
C LEU A 96 4.44 -17.33 15.70
N ASP A 97 5.30 -17.74 14.77
CA ASP A 97 6.73 -17.59 14.98
C ASP A 97 7.15 -16.11 14.83
N ARG A 98 8.32 -15.77 15.38
CA ARG A 98 8.84 -14.40 15.33
C ARG A 98 9.04 -13.87 13.92
N ARG A 99 9.34 -14.74 12.95
CA ARG A 99 9.57 -14.33 11.55
C ARG A 99 8.25 -13.95 10.88
N TRP A 100 7.18 -14.70 11.13
CA TRP A 100 5.85 -14.43 10.62
C TRP A 100 5.30 -13.14 11.24
N ALA A 101 5.37 -12.99 12.56
CA ALA A 101 4.96 -11.77 13.25
C ALA A 101 5.74 -10.54 12.75
N ALA A 102 7.06 -10.63 12.63
CA ALA A 102 7.89 -9.54 12.11
C ALA A 102 7.55 -9.18 10.65
N ARG A 103 7.15 -10.16 9.83
CA ARG A 103 6.70 -9.92 8.46
C ARG A 103 5.37 -9.17 8.45
N LEU A 104 4.38 -9.59 9.24
CA LEU A 104 3.09 -8.92 9.33
C LEU A 104 3.23 -7.48 9.81
N ILE A 105 3.95 -7.24 10.92
CA ILE A 105 4.20 -5.87 11.42
C ILE A 105 4.97 -5.01 10.40
N ARG A 106 5.85 -5.61 9.59
CA ARG A 106 6.57 -4.87 8.55
C ARG A 106 5.68 -4.51 7.35
N GLY A 107 4.74 -5.38 6.97
CA GLY A 107 3.84 -5.17 5.85
C GLY A 107 2.65 -4.29 6.19
N TYR A 108 2.02 -4.55 7.33
CA TYR A 108 0.69 -4.04 7.69
C TYR A 108 0.69 -3.19 8.96
N GLY A 109 1.79 -3.18 9.73
CA GLY A 109 1.84 -2.47 11.01
C GLY A 109 0.75 -2.95 11.96
N ARG A 110 -0.08 -2.03 12.46
CA ARG A 110 -1.18 -2.33 13.38
C ARG A 110 -2.37 -3.06 12.73
N ASP A 111 -2.49 -3.01 11.41
CA ASP A 111 -3.58 -3.71 10.71
C ASP A 111 -3.40 -5.24 10.77
N ALA A 112 -2.22 -5.72 11.18
CA ALA A 112 -1.95 -7.14 11.42
C ALA A 112 -2.95 -7.81 12.39
N TRP A 113 -3.47 -7.07 13.38
CA TRP A 113 -4.49 -7.60 14.30
C TRP A 113 -5.84 -7.77 13.62
N GLU A 114 -6.19 -6.89 12.69
CA GLU A 114 -7.44 -7.01 11.93
C GLU A 114 -7.37 -8.19 10.94
N ILE A 115 -6.19 -8.40 10.33
CA ILE A 115 -5.93 -9.55 9.45
C ILE A 115 -6.07 -10.88 10.20
N LEU A 116 -5.51 -10.98 11.41
CA LEU A 116 -5.53 -12.20 12.20
C LEU A 116 -6.87 -12.41 12.91
N GLY A 117 -7.56 -11.33 13.27
CA GLY A 117 -8.90 -11.35 13.86
C GLY A 117 -8.99 -12.26 15.09
N PRO A 118 -10.03 -13.09 15.23
CA PRO A 118 -10.19 -13.96 16.41
C PRO A 118 -9.39 -15.28 16.33
N ALA A 119 -8.52 -15.47 15.33
CA ALA A 119 -7.82 -16.73 15.10
C ALA A 119 -7.04 -17.21 16.34
N GLN A 120 -7.19 -18.48 16.68
CA GLN A 120 -6.50 -19.12 17.81
C GLN A 120 -5.42 -20.10 17.34
N SER A 121 -5.43 -20.44 16.06
CA SER A 121 -4.51 -21.39 15.46
C SER A 121 -4.24 -21.06 13.98
N PRO A 122 -3.18 -21.61 13.38
CA PRO A 122 -2.92 -21.46 11.95
C PRO A 122 -4.04 -22.03 11.07
N ALA A 123 -4.81 -23.00 11.58
CA ALA A 123 -5.93 -23.60 10.85
C ALA A 123 -7.08 -22.61 10.65
N ASP A 124 -7.24 -21.64 11.54
CA ASP A 124 -8.28 -20.60 11.44
C ASP A 124 -7.96 -19.58 10.32
N LEU A 125 -6.71 -19.53 9.86
CA LEU A 125 -6.25 -18.65 8.79
C LEU A 125 -6.19 -19.36 7.42
N ALA A 126 -6.44 -20.65 7.38
CA ALA A 126 -6.20 -21.53 6.24
C ALA A 126 -7.12 -21.25 5.02
N PRO A 127 -6.72 -21.69 3.80
CA PRO A 127 -5.46 -22.36 3.45
C PRO A 127 -4.22 -21.48 3.59
N ALA A 128 -3.06 -22.13 3.65
CA ALA A 128 -1.76 -21.48 3.51
C ALA A 128 -1.21 -21.73 2.11
N PHE A 129 -0.62 -20.69 1.50
CA PHE A 129 -0.09 -20.73 0.13
C PHE A 129 1.44 -20.76 0.08
N GLY A 130 2.12 -20.96 1.22
CA GLY A 130 3.56 -20.89 1.31
C GLY A 130 4.08 -19.52 1.76
N ALA A 131 5.34 -19.48 2.17
CA ALA A 131 6.02 -18.28 2.71
C ALA A 131 5.23 -17.54 3.82
N THR A 132 4.42 -18.28 4.60
CA THR A 132 3.46 -17.84 5.63
C THR A 132 2.28 -16.97 5.12
N LEU A 133 2.02 -16.94 3.82
CA LEU A 133 0.82 -16.31 3.25
C LEU A 133 -0.40 -17.20 3.51
N THR A 134 -1.44 -16.62 4.10
CA THR A 134 -2.68 -17.33 4.48
C THR A 134 -3.90 -16.75 3.77
N ALA A 135 -4.99 -17.51 3.70
CA ALA A 135 -6.24 -17.05 3.11
C ALA A 135 -6.84 -15.84 3.81
N ALA A 136 -6.69 -15.73 5.14
CA ALA A 136 -7.07 -14.53 5.88
C ALA A 136 -6.30 -13.28 5.40
N GLU A 137 -4.98 -13.40 5.20
CA GLU A 137 -4.16 -12.31 4.65
C GLU A 137 -4.54 -11.98 3.21
N VAL A 138 -4.80 -12.99 2.37
CA VAL A 138 -5.24 -12.78 0.99
C VAL A 138 -6.60 -12.09 0.94
N ALA A 139 -7.56 -12.49 1.78
CA ALA A 139 -8.87 -11.86 1.88
C ALA A 139 -8.76 -10.38 2.28
N TRP A 140 -7.89 -10.06 3.26
CA TRP A 140 -7.59 -8.67 3.61
C TRP A 140 -7.07 -7.89 2.40
N LEU A 141 -6.08 -8.44 1.70
CA LEU A 141 -5.47 -7.78 0.53
C LEU A 141 -6.49 -7.54 -0.58
N MET A 142 -7.44 -8.45 -0.79
CA MET A 142 -8.52 -8.29 -1.76
C MET A 142 -9.53 -7.22 -1.33
N HIS A 143 -9.95 -7.22 -0.05
CA HIS A 143 -11.00 -6.34 0.46
C HIS A 143 -10.52 -4.92 0.77
N HIS A 144 -9.30 -4.76 1.28
CA HIS A 144 -8.79 -3.50 1.81
C HIS A 144 -7.67 -2.90 0.95
N GLU A 145 -6.94 -3.72 0.19
CA GLU A 145 -5.78 -3.27 -0.58
C GLU A 145 -5.92 -3.47 -2.09
N PHE A 146 -7.15 -3.73 -2.57
CA PHE A 146 -7.50 -3.81 -3.99
C PHE A 146 -6.64 -4.82 -4.78
N ALA A 147 -6.23 -5.92 -4.16
CA ALA A 147 -5.59 -7.01 -4.88
C ALA A 147 -6.63 -7.76 -5.73
N CYS A 148 -6.41 -7.81 -7.05
CA CYS A 148 -7.30 -8.45 -8.01
C CYS A 148 -6.66 -9.70 -8.64
N SER A 149 -5.36 -9.92 -8.47
CA SER A 149 -4.64 -11.11 -8.94
C SER A 149 -3.55 -11.57 -7.97
N ALA A 150 -3.09 -12.80 -8.14
CA ALA A 150 -1.93 -13.32 -7.39
C ALA A 150 -0.70 -12.41 -7.55
N GLU A 151 -0.48 -11.83 -8.74
CA GLU A 151 0.62 -10.90 -8.99
C GLU A 151 0.55 -9.62 -8.14
N ASP A 152 -0.66 -9.08 -7.90
CA ASP A 152 -0.83 -7.93 -7.01
C ASP A 152 -0.29 -8.26 -5.62
N ILE A 153 -0.60 -9.45 -5.12
CA ILE A 153 -0.18 -9.90 -3.80
C ILE A 153 1.31 -10.17 -3.77
N ILE A 154 1.84 -11.03 -4.64
CA ILE A 154 3.20 -11.55 -4.50
C ILE A 154 4.30 -10.57 -4.92
N TRP A 155 3.97 -9.58 -5.77
CA TRP A 155 4.95 -8.62 -6.30
C TRP A 155 4.70 -7.17 -5.90
N ARG A 156 3.46 -6.75 -5.62
CA ARG A 156 3.15 -5.36 -5.28
C ARG A 156 2.92 -5.18 -3.77
N ARG A 157 1.89 -5.80 -3.21
CA ARG A 157 1.51 -5.69 -1.79
C ARG A 157 2.54 -6.35 -0.89
N THR A 158 2.99 -7.54 -1.29
CA THR A 158 4.08 -8.26 -0.64
C THR A 158 5.29 -8.36 -1.58
N LYS A 159 6.28 -9.18 -1.20
CA LYS A 159 7.38 -9.65 -2.06
C LYS A 159 7.56 -11.16 -1.92
N LEU A 160 6.48 -11.88 -1.60
CA LEU A 160 6.52 -13.31 -1.31
C LEU A 160 6.77 -14.16 -2.54
N GLY A 161 6.58 -13.62 -3.74
CA GLY A 161 6.98 -14.28 -5.00
C GLY A 161 8.48 -14.60 -5.07
N LEU A 162 9.32 -13.97 -4.24
CA LEU A 162 10.75 -14.32 -4.09
C LEU A 162 10.99 -15.61 -3.28
N ARG A 163 9.95 -16.15 -2.63
CA ARG A 163 10.03 -17.27 -1.68
C ARG A 163 9.03 -18.39 -1.98
N MET A 164 8.01 -18.12 -2.78
CA MET A 164 6.98 -19.07 -3.19
C MET A 164 7.42 -19.85 -4.43
N THR A 165 6.94 -21.08 -4.55
CA THR A 165 7.09 -21.92 -5.74
C THR A 165 6.04 -21.59 -6.81
N GLU A 166 6.16 -22.15 -8.01
CA GLU A 166 5.14 -22.01 -9.05
C GLU A 166 3.81 -22.66 -8.66
N ASP A 167 3.87 -23.79 -7.93
CA ASP A 167 2.69 -24.48 -7.41
C ASP A 167 1.96 -23.65 -6.34
N ASP A 168 2.73 -23.02 -5.43
CA ASP A 168 2.20 -22.08 -4.43
C ASP A 168 1.44 -20.93 -5.09
N ILE A 169 2.03 -20.33 -6.13
CA ILE A 169 1.43 -19.20 -6.87
C ILE A 169 0.19 -19.66 -7.63
N SER A 170 0.22 -20.84 -8.24
CA SER A 170 -0.93 -21.41 -8.95
C SER A 170 -2.09 -21.72 -8.00
N ALA A 171 -1.81 -22.24 -6.81
CA ALA A 171 -2.80 -22.48 -5.78
C ALA A 171 -3.43 -21.17 -5.26
N LEU A 172 -2.62 -20.13 -5.06
CA LEU A 172 -3.10 -18.79 -4.71
C LEU A 172 -4.05 -18.23 -5.78
N ASP A 173 -3.64 -18.29 -7.05
CA ASP A 173 -4.43 -17.75 -8.16
C ASP A 173 -5.78 -18.47 -8.30
N ALA A 174 -5.76 -19.80 -8.25
CA ALA A 174 -6.98 -20.61 -8.27
C ALA A 174 -7.91 -20.29 -7.09
N TRP A 175 -7.36 -20.10 -5.89
CA TRP A 175 -8.14 -19.74 -4.72
C TRP A 175 -8.78 -18.35 -4.89
N MET A 176 -8.00 -17.34 -5.31
CA MET A 176 -8.50 -15.98 -5.53
C MET A 176 -9.60 -15.94 -6.60
N ALA A 177 -9.52 -16.74 -7.65
CA ALA A 177 -10.55 -16.84 -8.68
C ALA A 177 -11.87 -17.46 -8.18
N SER A 178 -11.80 -18.31 -7.14
CA SER A 178 -12.98 -18.92 -6.52
C SER A 178 -13.56 -18.09 -5.37
N ALA A 179 -12.78 -17.18 -4.80
CA ALA A 179 -13.22 -16.30 -3.73
C ALA A 179 -14.22 -15.27 -4.28
N PRO A 180 -15.31 -14.96 -3.55
CA PRO A 180 -16.24 -13.93 -3.98
C PRO A 180 -15.49 -12.59 -4.15
N PRO A 181 -15.81 -11.82 -5.21
CA PRO A 181 -15.12 -10.56 -5.45
C PRO A 181 -15.31 -9.63 -4.26
N ALA A 182 -14.25 -8.88 -3.92
CA ALA A 182 -14.32 -7.81 -2.94
C ALA A 182 -15.49 -6.89 -3.31
N VAL A 183 -16.51 -6.83 -2.46
CA VAL A 183 -17.60 -5.87 -2.64
C VAL A 183 -16.93 -4.50 -2.54
N ARG A 184 -16.93 -3.75 -3.65
CA ARG A 184 -16.50 -2.35 -3.63
C ARG A 184 -17.44 -1.62 -2.68
N ALA A 185 -17.00 -1.38 -1.45
CA ALA A 185 -17.68 -0.43 -0.59
C ALA A 185 -17.69 0.90 -1.34
N ALA A 186 -18.88 1.33 -1.77
CA ALA A 186 -19.07 2.67 -2.28
C ALA A 186 -18.55 3.62 -1.20
N GLY A 187 -17.56 4.44 -1.56
CA GLY A 187 -16.75 5.20 -0.62
C GLY A 187 -17.58 5.89 0.46
N GLU A 188 -17.39 5.48 1.71
CA GLU A 188 -17.69 6.34 2.84
C GLU A 188 -16.52 7.32 2.97
N ALA A 189 -16.74 8.51 2.41
CA ALA A 189 -15.94 9.67 2.76
C ALA A 189 -16.04 9.87 4.27
N ARG A 190 -14.93 9.61 4.97
CA ARG A 190 -14.71 10.15 6.32
C ARG A 190 -14.18 11.57 6.20
#